data_AF-A0AA35SRY8-F1
#
_entry.id   AF-A0AA35SRY8-F1
#
_cell.length_a   1.000
_cell.length_b   1.000
_cell.length_c   1.000
_cell.angle_alpha   90.00
_cell.angle_beta   90.00
_cell.angle_gamma   90.00
#
_symmetry.space_group_name_H-M   'P 1'
#
loop_
_entity.id
_entity.type
_entity.pdbx_description
1 polymer ?
#
loop_
_entity_poly.entity_id
_entity_poly.type
_entity_poly.pdbx_seq_one_letter_code
_entity_poly.pdbx_strand_id
1 'polypeptide(L)'
;MMSPPSHSSPSPLTPTTPPDFIVRVKIENHPVRFFVHKRPHVDFFLSMVSQWYDVVIFTASMEMYGMAVAKKLENNRKIFKQKFFRQV
;
A
#
# COMPACT_ATOMS: atom_id res chain seq x y z
N MET A 1 -49.72 11.44 1.21
CA MET A 1 -48.42 12.13 1.18
C MET A 1 -47.35 11.11 0.83
N MET A 2 -46.70 11.24 -0.32
CA MET A 2 -45.58 10.37 -0.72
C MET A 2 -44.28 10.98 -0.19
N SER A 3 -43.50 10.22 0.57
CA SER A 3 -42.17 10.64 1.03
C SER A 3 -41.23 10.81 -0.17
N PRO A 4 -40.31 11.80 -0.16
CA PRO A 4 -39.38 12.00 -1.26
C PRO A 4 -38.34 10.87 -1.31
N PRO A 5 -37.82 10.52 -2.50
CA PRO A 5 -36.78 9.52 -2.63
C PRO A 5 -35.48 10.02 -1.99
N SER A 6 -34.90 9.20 -1.10
CA SER A 6 -33.59 9.47 -0.50
C SER A 6 -32.49 9.34 -1.56
N HIS A 7 -32.10 10.45 -2.18
CA HIS A 7 -30.85 10.51 -2.91
C HIS A 7 -29.71 10.63 -1.89
N SER A 8 -29.16 9.49 -1.48
CA SER A 8 -27.90 9.45 -0.76
C SER A 8 -26.80 9.91 -1.72
N SER A 9 -26.35 11.16 -1.57
CA SER A 9 -25.12 11.63 -2.20
C SER A 9 -23.98 10.67 -1.80
N PRO A 10 -23.14 10.18 -2.74
CA PRO A 10 -22.02 9.34 -2.37
C PRO A 10 -21.05 10.15 -1.51
N SER A 11 -20.75 9.65 -0.31
CA SER A 11 -19.76 10.27 0.60
C SER A 11 -18.39 10.38 -0.09
N PRO A 12 -17.61 11.47 0.09
CA PRO A 12 -16.40 11.76 -0.71
C PRO A 12 -15.19 10.83 -0.50
N LEU A 13 -15.33 9.71 0.21
CA LEU A 13 -14.20 8.97 0.79
C LEU A 13 -13.90 7.63 0.13
N THR A 14 -14.66 7.23 -0.90
CA THR A 14 -14.28 6.06 -1.71
C THR A 14 -13.42 6.54 -2.88
N PRO A 15 -12.13 6.15 -2.96
CA PRO A 15 -11.35 6.36 -4.18
C PRO A 15 -12.10 5.72 -5.34
N THR A 16 -12.49 6.50 -6.35
CA THR A 16 -13.14 6.00 -7.57
C THR A 16 -12.23 5.04 -8.35
N THR A 17 -10.94 5.08 -8.06
CA THR A 17 -9.92 4.26 -8.70
C THR A 17 -9.76 2.93 -7.95
N PRO A 18 -9.75 1.78 -8.66
CA PRO A 18 -9.38 0.51 -8.07
C PRO A 18 -7.98 0.56 -7.40
N PRO A 19 -7.75 -0.21 -6.33
CA PRO A 19 -6.42 -0.32 -5.72
C PRO A 19 -5.46 -1.07 -6.64
N ASP A 20 -4.19 -0.67 -6.64
CA ASP A 20 -3.14 -1.33 -7.42
C ASP A 20 -2.90 -2.77 -6.96
N PHE A 21 -2.98 -3.00 -5.65
CA PHE A 21 -2.92 -4.34 -5.07
C PHE A 21 -3.52 -4.39 -3.67
N ILE A 22 -3.84 -5.60 -3.22
CA ILE A 22 -4.37 -5.87 -1.89
C ILE A 22 -3.34 -6.67 -1.09
N VAL A 23 -3.05 -6.23 0.13
CA VAL A 23 -2.22 -6.95 1.11
C VAL A 23 -3.12 -7.57 2.16
N ARG A 24 -2.94 -8.87 2.44
CA ARG A 24 -3.68 -9.60 3.48
C ARG A 24 -2.71 -10.02 4.58
N VAL A 25 -2.98 -9.60 5.82
CA VAL A 25 -2.12 -9.91 6.98
C VAL A 25 -2.99 -10.34 8.16
N LYS A 26 -2.44 -11.13 9.09
CA LYS A 26 -3.13 -11.54 10.32
C LYS A 26 -2.64 -10.73 11.52
N ILE A 27 -3.42 -9.78 12.01
CA ILE A 27 -3.08 -9.00 13.20
C ILE A 27 -3.82 -9.63 14.38
N GLU A 28 -3.11 -10.10 15.41
CA GLU A 28 -3.71 -10.77 16.57
C GLU A 28 -4.69 -11.89 16.17
N ASN A 29 -4.28 -12.71 15.20
CA ASN A 29 -5.08 -13.78 14.61
C ASN A 29 -6.34 -13.35 13.81
N HIS A 30 -6.57 -12.04 13.67
CA HIS A 30 -7.65 -11.48 12.84
C HIS A 30 -7.13 -11.14 11.44
N PRO A 31 -7.75 -11.67 10.36
CA PRO A 31 -7.35 -11.34 9.00
C PRO A 31 -7.77 -9.91 8.63
N VAL A 32 -6.80 -9.07 8.29
CA VAL A 32 -6.99 -7.68 7.85
C VAL A 32 -6.57 -7.53 6.39
N ARG A 33 -7.35 -6.75 5.63
CA ARG A 33 -7.08 -6.43 4.22
C ARG A 33 -6.73 -4.96 4.08
N PHE A 34 -5.58 -4.68 3.47
CA PHE A 34 -5.14 -3.34 3.11
C PHE A 34 -5.25 -3.16 1.60
N PHE A 35 -5.97 -2.12 1.18
CA PHE A 35 -6.06 -1.69 -0.22
C PHE A 35 -4.95 -0.67 -0.45
N VAL A 36 -4.00 -0.99 -1.33
CA VAL A 36 -2.82 -0.17 -1.55
C VAL A 36 -2.95 0.56 -2.87
N HIS A 37 -2.92 1.89 -2.79
CA HIS A 37 -2.80 2.77 -3.95
C HIS A 37 -1.36 3.25 -4.04
N LYS A 38 -0.76 3.05 -5.21
CA LYS A 38 0.59 3.52 -5.49
C LYS A 38 0.55 5.00 -5.79
N ARG A 39 1.56 5.72 -5.30
CA ARG A 39 1.79 7.08 -5.78
C ARG A 39 2.09 7.02 -7.28
N PRO A 40 1.52 7.92 -8.11
CA PRO A 40 1.87 8.00 -9.52
C PRO A 40 3.38 8.03 -9.72
N HIS A 41 3.85 7.30 -10.74
CA HIS A 41 5.27 7.18 -11.13
C HIS A 41 6.21 6.51 -10.12
N VAL A 42 5.73 5.92 -9.02
CA VAL A 42 6.61 5.27 -8.01
C VAL A 42 7.50 4.19 -8.61
N ASP A 43 7.02 3.41 -9.60
CA ASP A 43 7.85 2.36 -10.23
C ASP A 43 9.01 2.92 -11.03
N PHE A 44 8.75 3.99 -11.78
CA PHE A 44 9.75 4.68 -12.59
C PHE A 44 10.78 5.34 -11.68
N PHE A 45 10.31 6.05 -10.65
CA PHE A 45 11.18 6.62 -9.62
C PHE A 45 12.10 5.54 -9.04
N LEU A 46 11.53 4.42 -8.57
CA LEU A 46 12.29 3.32 -7.99
C LEU A 46 13.29 2.70 -8.97
N SER A 47 12.94 2.57 -10.26
CA SER A 47 13.89 2.07 -11.27
C SER A 47 15.06 3.01 -11.52
N MET A 48 14.86 4.32 -11.42
CA MET A 48 15.92 5.30 -11.63
C MET A 48 16.83 5.38 -10.41
N VAL A 49 16.26 5.57 -9.21
CA VAL A 49 17.07 5.74 -8.00
C VAL A 49 17.85 4.50 -7.63
N SER A 50 17.35 3.29 -7.93
CA SER A 50 18.07 2.04 -7.66
C SER A 50 19.35 1.86 -8.50
N GLN A 51 19.53 2.67 -9.56
CA GLN A 51 20.77 2.66 -10.35
C GLN A 51 21.88 3.50 -9.71
N TRP A 52 21.51 4.46 -8.85
CA TRP A 52 22.42 5.44 -8.27
C TRP A 52 22.63 5.26 -6.77
N TYR A 53 21.67 4.64 -6.09
CA TYR A 53 21.65 4.54 -4.62
C TYR A 53 21.29 3.15 -4.14
N ASP A 54 21.82 2.81 -2.97
CA ASP A 54 21.32 1.72 -2.16
C ASP A 54 19.97 2.12 -1.54
N VAL A 55 18.89 1.59 -2.09
CA VAL A 55 17.53 1.92 -1.63
C VAL A 55 17.17 1.08 -0.42
N VAL A 56 16.72 1.76 0.64
CA VAL A 56 16.31 1.14 1.91
C VAL A 56 14.85 1.49 2.21
N ILE A 57 14.08 0.50 2.66
CA ILE A 57 12.75 0.75 3.23
C ILE A 57 12.92 1.04 4.71
N PHE A 58 12.40 2.19 5.17
CA PHE A 58 12.31 2.49 6.60
C PHE A 58 10.91 2.99 6.91
N THR A 59 10.14 2.21 7.68
CA THR A 59 8.72 2.47 7.91
C THR A 59 8.33 2.25 9.36
N ALA A 60 7.39 3.06 9.86
CA ALA A 60 6.77 2.89 11.17
C ALA A 60 5.76 1.72 11.22
N SER A 61 5.59 1.00 10.12
CA SER A 61 4.69 -0.15 10.04
C SER A 61 5.27 -1.40 10.71
N MET A 62 4.36 -2.30 11.13
CA MET A 62 4.69 -3.68 11.48
C MET A 62 5.33 -4.42 10.31
N GLU A 63 6.29 -5.30 10.61
CA GLU A 63 7.08 -6.03 9.61
C GLU A 63 6.21 -6.77 8.59
N MET A 64 5.20 -7.51 9.04
CA MET A 64 4.33 -8.30 8.15
C MET A 64 3.61 -7.47 7.07
N TYR A 65 3.17 -6.25 7.41
CA TYR A 65 2.54 -5.35 6.44
C TYR A 65 3.60 -4.69 5.56
N GLY A 66 4.64 -4.12 6.17
CA GLY A 66 5.71 -3.41 5.46
C GLY A 66 6.43 -4.31 4.46
N MET A 67 6.75 -5.53 4.86
CA MET A 67 7.41 -6.53 4.00
C MET A 67 6.53 -6.93 2.81
N ALA A 68 5.22 -7.14 3.04
CA ALA A 68 4.29 -7.50 1.97
C ALA A 68 4.15 -6.38 0.92
N VAL A 69 4.08 -5.12 1.37
CA VAL A 69 4.06 -3.95 0.47
C VAL A 69 5.40 -3.81 -0.27
N ALA A 70 6.53 -3.90 0.44
CA ALA A 70 7.86 -3.79 -0.16
C ALA A 70 8.08 -4.85 -1.25
N LYS A 71 7.66 -6.11 -1.01
CA LYS A 71 7.77 -7.19 -2.00
C LYS A 71 6.96 -6.90 -3.27
N LYS A 72 5.78 -6.27 -3.13
CA LYS A 72 4.95 -5.84 -4.27
C LYS A 72 5.60 -4.69 -5.05
N LEU A 73 6.22 -3.73 -4.38
CA LEU A 73 6.95 -2.63 -5.02
C LEU A 73 8.25 -3.09 -5.72
N GLU A 74 8.92 -4.10 -5.17
CA GLU A 74 10.14 -4.67 -5.76
C GLU A 74 9.89 -5.28 -7.13
N ASN A 75 8.70 -5.83 -7.39
CA ASN A 75 8.31 -6.48 -8.65
C ASN A 75 9.39 -7.45 -9.17
N ASN A 76 9.94 -8.29 -8.28
CA ASN A 76 11.04 -9.24 -8.53
C ASN A 76 12.40 -8.63 -8.96
N ARG A 77 12.58 -7.31 -8.90
CA ARG A 77 13.84 -6.62 -9.25
C ARG A 77 14.89 -6.58 -8.13
N LYS A 78 14.51 -6.96 -6.90
CA LYS A 78 15.38 -6.96 -5.69
C LYS A 78 16.11 -5.63 -5.46
N ILE A 79 15.40 -4.51 -5.58
CA ILE A 79 15.95 -3.15 -5.49
C ILE A 79 16.15 -2.65 -4.06
N PHE A 80 15.51 -3.26 -3.05
CA PHE A 80 15.64 -2.80 -1.67
C PHE A 80 16.72 -3.59 -0.93
N LYS A 81 17.84 -2.92 -0.61
CA LYS A 81 19.00 -3.52 0.05
C LYS A 81 18.69 -3.95 1.48
N GLN A 82 17.97 -3.10 2.22
CA GLN A 82 17.57 -3.36 3.58
C GLN A 82 16.15 -2.85 3.82
N LYS A 83 15.50 -3.42 4.83
CA LYS A 83 14.11 -3.10 5.19
C LYS A 83 14.03 -3.03 6.72
N PHE A 84 13.76 -1.85 7.24
CA PHE A 84 13.64 -1.55 8.66
C PHE A 84 12.18 -1.27 9.01
N PHE A 85 11.69 -2.00 10.01
CA PHE A 85 10.31 -1.95 10.46
C PHE A 85 10.25 -1.53 11.92
N ARG A 86 9.05 -1.16 12.38
CA ARG A 86 8.84 -0.85 13.78
C ARG A 86 9.06 -2.10 14.64
N GLN A 87 9.97 -2.01 15.60
CA GLN A 87 10.12 -2.99 16.67
C GLN A 87 8.92 -2.86 17.62
N VAL A 88 8.23 -3.97 17.85
CA VAL A 88 7.10 -4.10 18.80
C VAL A 88 7.55 -4.87 20.02
#